data_AF-A0AAX1PNK4-F1
#
_entry.id   AF-A0AAX1PNK4-F1
#
_cell.length_a   1.000
_cell.length_b   1.000
_cell.length_c   1.000
_cell.angle_alpha   90.00
_cell.angle_beta   90.00
_cell.angle_gamma   90.00
#
_symmetry.space_group_name_H-M   'P 1'
#
loop_
_entity.id
_entity.type
_entity.pdbx_description
1 polymer ?
#
loop_
_entity_poly.entity_id
_entity_poly.type
_entity_poly.pdbx_seq_one_letter_code
_entity_poly.pdbx_strand_id
1 'polypeptide(L)'
;METLARRLAAIDELETWKLHCHGYSAQDKQSAFERAQPLWVERKVSEGTLYLHPDVIAELRGQDWVPNNLQKRMIWASVLAFAEGTTSRERFKTIKTCILKKYGRDWWEDVYRRQKHAFAAKERIRKQSAFNGPVVNMLIANTLLFGEAARDQVKAALSMIPKD
;
A
#
# COMPACT_ATOMS: atom_id res chain seq x y z
N MET A 1 2.44 -8.20 -23.02
CA MET A 1 1.61 -7.56 -21.98
C MET A 1 1.80 -8.15 -20.59
N GLU A 2 1.75 -9.47 -20.43
CA GLU A 2 1.91 -10.11 -19.11
C GLU A 2 3.28 -9.87 -18.47
N THR A 3 4.34 -9.86 -19.27
CA THR A 3 5.70 -9.52 -18.84
C THR A 3 5.84 -8.08 -18.35
N LEU A 4 5.14 -7.12 -18.97
CA LEU A 4 5.13 -5.73 -18.52
C LEU A 4 4.33 -5.59 -17.21
N ALA A 5 3.17 -6.23 -17.11
CA ALA A 5 2.34 -6.18 -15.90
C ALA A 5 3.08 -6.75 -14.69
N ARG A 6 3.76 -7.89 -14.83
CA ARG A 6 4.58 -8.47 -13.75
C ARG A 6 5.76 -7.57 -13.35
N ARG A 7 6.44 -6.97 -14.34
CA ARG A 7 7.52 -6.00 -14.08
C ARG A 7 7.03 -4.80 -13.29
N LEU A 8 5.87 -4.26 -13.65
CA LEU A 8 5.27 -3.13 -12.92
C LEU A 8 4.85 -3.53 -11.51
N ALA A 9 4.21 -4.69 -11.34
CA ALA A 9 3.78 -5.17 -10.03
C ALA A 9 4.94 -5.38 -9.03
N ALA A 10 6.15 -5.64 -9.53
CA ALA A 10 7.36 -5.75 -8.72
C ALA A 10 7.92 -4.39 -8.24
N ILE A 11 7.48 -3.27 -8.82
CA ILE A 11 7.93 -1.92 -8.44
C ILE A 11 7.09 -1.40 -7.28
N ASP A 12 7.73 -0.94 -6.22
CA ASP A 12 7.06 -0.46 -5.01
C ASP A 12 6.43 0.92 -5.21
N GLU A 13 7.07 1.77 -6.00
CA GLU A 13 6.65 3.13 -6.30
C GLU A 13 5.60 3.16 -7.43
N LEU A 14 4.32 3.06 -7.08
CA LEU A 14 3.21 3.18 -8.04
C LEU A 14 3.29 4.45 -8.91
N GLU A 15 3.81 5.55 -8.34
CA GLU A 15 3.96 6.83 -9.02
C GLU A 15 5.00 6.83 -10.16
N THR A 16 5.91 5.86 -10.18
CA THR A 16 6.98 5.74 -11.20
C THR A 16 6.59 4.82 -12.35
N TRP A 17 5.53 4.02 -12.24
CA TRP A 17 5.11 3.04 -13.26
C TRP A 17 5.02 3.62 -14.68
N LYS A 18 4.59 4.88 -14.81
CA LYS A 18 4.54 5.62 -16.08
C LYS A 18 5.91 5.75 -16.76
N LEU A 19 7.00 5.83 -15.99
CA LEU A 19 8.37 5.95 -16.48
C LEU A 19 8.86 4.62 -17.06
N HIS A 20 8.43 3.50 -16.48
CA HIS A 20 8.78 2.15 -16.91
C HIS A 20 7.99 1.67 -18.14
N CYS A 21 7.03 2.48 -18.61
CA CYS A 21 6.23 2.19 -19.80
C CYS A 21 6.60 3.07 -21.00
N HIS A 22 7.83 3.59 -21.07
CA HIS A 22 8.28 4.34 -22.25
C HIS A 22 8.24 3.44 -23.50
N GLY A 23 7.75 3.97 -24.62
CA GLY A 23 7.65 3.24 -25.90
C GLY A 23 6.36 2.42 -26.12
N TYR A 24 5.48 2.29 -25.12
CA TYR A 24 4.18 1.62 -25.29
C TYR A 24 3.07 2.60 -25.71
N SER A 25 2.03 2.07 -26.38
CA SER A 25 0.82 2.84 -26.70
C SER A 25 0.02 3.19 -25.44
N ALA A 26 -0.90 4.15 -25.53
CA ALA A 26 -1.78 4.49 -24.40
C ALA A 26 -2.66 3.31 -23.95
N GLN A 27 -3.15 2.52 -24.92
CA GLN A 27 -3.99 1.35 -24.68
C GLN A 27 -3.21 0.21 -24.00
N ASP A 28 -1.97 -0.01 -24.42
CA ASP A 28 -1.10 -1.01 -23.80
C ASP A 28 -0.75 -0.61 -22.37
N LYS A 29 -0.44 0.67 -22.12
CA LYS A 29 -0.19 1.17 -20.76
C LYS A 29 -1.36 0.93 -19.83
N GLN A 30 -2.57 1.26 -20.29
CA GLN A 30 -3.79 1.06 -19.52
C GLN A 30 -4.00 -0.42 -19.18
N SER A 31 -3.89 -1.29 -20.20
CA SER A 31 -4.04 -2.74 -20.03
C SER A 31 -2.96 -3.34 -19.10
N ALA A 32 -1.74 -2.83 -19.16
CA ALA A 32 -0.65 -3.24 -18.26
C ALA A 32 -0.93 -2.81 -16.82
N PHE A 33 -1.42 -1.59 -16.60
CA PHE A 33 -1.75 -1.08 -15.26
C PHE A 33 -2.91 -1.84 -14.63
N GLU A 34 -3.95 -2.15 -15.41
CA GLU A 34 -5.10 -2.94 -14.95
C GLU A 34 -4.70 -4.36 -14.52
N ARG A 35 -3.75 -4.98 -15.24
CA ARG A 35 -3.23 -6.31 -14.88
C ARG A 35 -2.20 -6.27 -13.75
N ALA A 36 -1.42 -5.20 -13.66
CA ALA A 36 -0.37 -5.07 -12.63
C ALA A 36 -0.94 -4.68 -11.26
N GLN A 37 -2.05 -3.92 -11.23
CA GLN A 37 -2.62 -3.41 -9.98
C GLN A 37 -3.02 -4.54 -9.00
N PRO A 38 -3.77 -5.58 -9.39
CA PRO A 38 -4.12 -6.68 -8.49
C PRO A 38 -2.89 -7.42 -7.95
N LEU A 39 -1.92 -7.73 -8.83
CA LEU A 39 -0.67 -8.39 -8.46
C LEU A 39 0.14 -7.56 -7.45
N TRP A 40 0.17 -6.24 -7.64
CA TRP A 40 0.86 -5.33 -6.72
C TRP A 40 0.15 -5.28 -5.36
N VAL A 41 -1.18 -5.21 -5.34
CA VAL A 41 -1.97 -5.17 -4.09
C VAL A 41 -1.78 -6.46 -3.31
N GLU A 42 -1.92 -7.61 -3.95
CA GLU A 42 -1.70 -8.93 -3.34
C GLU A 42 -0.31 -9.03 -2.71
N ARG A 43 0.72 -8.63 -3.45
CA ARG A 43 2.11 -8.62 -2.97
C ARG A 43 2.25 -7.72 -1.75
N LYS A 44 1.77 -6.48 -1.82
CA LYS A 44 1.94 -5.49 -0.74
C LYS A 44 1.17 -5.84 0.54
N VAL A 45 0.01 -6.46 0.40
CA VAL A 45 -0.73 -7.04 1.53
C VAL A 45 0.06 -8.19 2.15
N SER A 46 0.59 -9.10 1.32
CA SER A 46 1.37 -10.27 1.79
C SER A 46 2.68 -9.87 2.47
N GLU A 47 3.34 -8.82 1.98
CA GLU A 47 4.52 -8.21 2.60
C GLU A 47 4.20 -7.42 3.88
N GLY A 48 2.92 -7.14 4.18
CA GLY A 48 2.52 -6.33 5.33
C GLY A 48 2.88 -4.84 5.19
N THR A 49 3.15 -4.37 3.97
CA THR A 49 3.56 -2.99 3.68
C THR A 49 2.40 -2.11 3.18
N LEU A 50 1.20 -2.69 3.08
CA LEU A 50 -0.04 -1.98 2.75
C LEU A 50 -0.92 -1.81 4.01
N TYR A 51 -0.97 -0.59 4.54
CA TYR A 51 -1.72 -0.24 5.74
C TYR A 51 -3.20 0.00 5.41
N LEU A 52 -3.97 -1.08 5.33
CA LEU A 52 -5.42 -1.07 5.13
C LEU A 52 -6.14 -1.74 6.29
N HIS A 53 -7.40 -1.40 6.51
CA HIS A 53 -8.24 -2.09 7.47
C HIS A 53 -8.38 -3.59 7.11
N PRO A 54 -8.37 -4.54 8.08
CA PRO A 54 -8.46 -5.97 7.79
C PRO A 54 -9.71 -6.37 6.99
N ASP A 55 -10.86 -5.75 7.26
CA ASP A 55 -12.09 -5.99 6.49
C ASP A 55 -11.93 -5.57 5.02
N VAL A 56 -11.24 -4.45 4.76
CA VAL A 56 -10.94 -3.98 3.41
C VAL A 56 -10.00 -4.95 2.69
N ILE A 57 -9.05 -5.56 3.41
CA ILE A 57 -8.19 -6.62 2.87
C ILE A 57 -9.00 -7.87 2.55
N ALA A 58 -9.95 -8.24 3.40
CA ALA A 58 -10.83 -9.38 3.16
C ALA A 58 -11.74 -9.15 1.93
N GLU A 59 -12.29 -7.95 1.79
CA GLU A 59 -13.04 -7.54 0.60
C GLU A 59 -12.19 -7.58 -0.67
N LEU A 60 -10.97 -7.03 -0.63
CA LEU A 60 -10.04 -7.06 -1.76
C LEU A 60 -9.73 -8.50 -2.18
N ARG A 61 -9.52 -9.41 -1.23
CA ARG A 61 -9.32 -10.83 -1.52
C ARG A 61 -10.53 -11.46 -2.20
N GLY A 62 -11.75 -11.10 -1.78
CA GLY A 62 -12.98 -11.55 -2.42
C GLY A 62 -13.23 -10.94 -3.82
N GLN A 63 -12.50 -9.87 -4.17
CA GLN A 63 -12.57 -9.17 -5.45
C GLN A 63 -11.37 -9.49 -6.37
N ASP A 64 -10.67 -10.61 -6.12
CA ASP A 64 -9.43 -10.98 -6.84
C ASP A 64 -8.38 -9.86 -6.84
N TRP A 65 -8.30 -9.14 -5.74
CA TRP A 65 -7.42 -7.97 -5.53
C TRP A 65 -7.69 -6.80 -6.48
N VAL A 66 -8.86 -6.75 -7.12
CA VAL A 66 -9.29 -5.63 -7.98
C VAL A 66 -9.96 -4.55 -7.13
N PRO A 67 -9.30 -3.41 -6.87
CA PRO A 67 -9.83 -2.44 -5.93
C PRO A 67 -10.92 -1.57 -6.55
N ASN A 68 -11.99 -1.31 -5.78
CA ASN A 68 -12.99 -0.29 -6.10
C ASN A 68 -12.44 1.14 -5.90
N ASN A 69 -13.25 2.16 -6.17
CA ASN A 69 -12.80 3.56 -6.05
C ASN A 69 -12.40 3.96 -4.63
N LEU A 70 -13.12 3.51 -3.61
CA LEU A 70 -12.80 3.79 -2.20
C LEU A 70 -11.50 3.11 -1.79
N GLN A 71 -11.37 1.82 -2.09
CA GLN A 71 -10.18 1.03 -1.79
C GLN A 71 -8.94 1.58 -2.50
N LYS A 72 -9.07 2.05 -3.75
CA LYS A 72 -7.98 2.76 -4.44
C LYS A 72 -7.51 4.00 -3.68
N ARG A 73 -8.42 4.78 -3.08
CA ARG A 73 -8.05 5.94 -2.25
C ARG A 73 -7.32 5.51 -0.98
N MET A 74 -7.77 4.44 -0.33
CA MET A 74 -7.09 3.90 0.86
C MET A 74 -5.68 3.37 0.52
N ILE A 75 -5.52 2.71 -0.63
CA ILE A 75 -4.21 2.27 -1.14
C ILE A 75 -3.30 3.49 -1.32
N TRP A 76 -3.76 4.55 -1.98
CA TRP A 76 -2.96 5.78 -2.12
C TRP A 76 -2.63 6.45 -0.78
N ALA A 77 -3.54 6.40 0.19
CA ALA A 77 -3.29 6.91 1.54
C ALA A 77 -2.20 6.11 2.25
N SER A 78 -2.19 4.78 2.11
CA SER A 78 -1.11 3.91 2.60
C SER A 78 0.22 4.22 1.91
N VAL A 79 0.22 4.39 0.59
CA VAL A 79 1.42 4.73 -0.19
C VAL A 79 2.01 6.07 0.28
N LEU A 80 1.17 7.07 0.54
CA LEU A 80 1.60 8.35 1.11
C LEU A 80 2.15 8.21 2.54
N ALA A 81 1.57 7.36 3.37
CA ALA A 81 2.09 7.09 4.73
C ALA A 81 3.43 6.34 4.69
N PHE A 82 3.70 5.60 3.62
CA PHE A 82 4.97 4.90 3.40
C PHE A 82 6.04 5.77 2.74
N ALA A 83 5.68 6.90 2.13
CA ALA A 83 6.57 7.81 1.40
C ALA A 83 7.51 8.64 2.31
N GLU A 84 8.03 8.06 3.39
CA GLU A 84 8.93 8.69 4.35
C GLU A 84 10.40 8.30 4.11
N GLY A 85 11.34 9.16 4.51
CA GLY A 85 12.77 9.01 4.23
C GLY A 85 13.43 10.30 3.75
N THR A 86 14.70 10.23 3.35
CA THR A 86 15.50 11.37 2.86
C THR A 86 14.91 12.03 1.61
N THR A 87 14.20 11.27 0.78
CA THR A 87 13.50 11.75 -0.43
C THR A 87 11.99 11.95 -0.23
N SER A 88 11.50 11.86 1.01
CA SER A 88 10.06 11.89 1.34
C SER A 88 9.30 13.08 0.76
N ARG A 89 9.90 14.27 0.83
CA ARG A 89 9.27 15.50 0.33
C ARG A 89 9.08 15.48 -1.18
N GLU A 90 10.02 14.90 -1.92
CA GLU A 90 9.97 14.79 -3.38
C GLU A 90 8.99 13.71 -3.81
N ARG A 91 9.02 12.56 -3.12
CA ARG A 91 8.08 11.46 -3.35
C ARG A 91 6.64 11.88 -3.07
N PHE A 92 6.40 12.58 -1.96
CA PHE A 92 5.09 13.15 -1.62
C PHE A 92 4.58 14.11 -2.71
N LYS A 93 5.43 15.03 -3.19
CA LYS A 93 5.07 15.96 -4.28
C LYS A 93 4.73 15.20 -5.58
N THR A 94 5.47 14.14 -5.88
CA THR A 94 5.27 13.31 -7.07
C THR A 94 3.94 12.58 -6.99
N ILE A 95 3.65 11.92 -5.87
CA ILE A 95 2.38 11.22 -5.62
C ILE A 95 1.21 12.22 -5.68
N LYS A 96 1.32 13.36 -4.99
CA LYS A 96 0.30 14.43 -5.04
C LYS A 96 0.00 14.85 -6.48
N THR A 97 1.03 15.11 -7.28
CA THR A 97 0.88 15.52 -8.67
C THR A 97 0.23 14.42 -9.51
N CYS A 98 0.58 13.16 -9.29
CA CYS A 98 -0.03 12.01 -9.97
C CYS A 98 -1.52 11.88 -9.64
N ILE A 99 -1.90 12.00 -8.36
CA ILE A 99 -3.31 11.90 -7.93
C ILE A 99 -4.11 13.06 -8.50
N LEU A 100 -3.63 14.30 -8.37
CA LEU A 100 -4.32 15.48 -8.90
C LEU A 100 -4.54 15.41 -10.41
N LYS A 101 -3.52 14.97 -11.17
CA LYS A 101 -3.64 14.84 -12.63
C LYS A 101 -4.58 13.72 -13.06
N LYS A 102 -4.64 12.60 -12.33
CA LYS A 102 -5.41 11.42 -12.73
C LYS A 102 -6.86 11.44 -12.23
N TYR A 103 -7.09 11.98 -11.03
CA TYR A 103 -8.38 11.85 -10.34
C TYR A 103 -8.98 13.19 -9.87
N GLY A 104 -8.22 14.29 -9.92
CA GLY A 104 -8.68 15.61 -9.50
C GLY A 104 -8.51 15.91 -8.01
N ARG A 105 -9.03 17.08 -7.59
CA ARG A 105 -8.82 17.65 -6.25
C ARG A 105 -9.55 16.86 -5.16
N ASP A 106 -10.79 16.45 -5.39
CA ASP A 106 -11.61 15.74 -4.38
C ASP A 106 -10.96 14.42 -3.94
N TRP A 107 -10.36 13.71 -4.89
CA TRP A 107 -9.58 12.50 -4.61
C TRP A 107 -8.34 12.79 -3.76
N TRP A 108 -7.62 13.87 -4.07
CA TRP A 108 -6.44 14.26 -3.31
C TRP A 108 -6.81 14.59 -1.85
N GLU A 109 -7.87 15.36 -1.64
CA GLU A 109 -8.30 15.76 -0.28
C GLU A 109 -8.70 14.55 0.57
N ASP A 110 -9.46 13.62 -0.01
CA ASP A 110 -9.87 12.40 0.70
C ASP A 110 -8.67 11.50 1.01
N VAL A 111 -7.78 11.28 0.05
CA VAL A 111 -6.54 10.51 0.24
C VAL A 111 -5.66 11.15 1.33
N TYR A 112 -5.49 12.46 1.30
CA TYR A 112 -4.66 13.19 2.27
C TYR A 112 -5.25 13.11 3.69
N ARG A 113 -6.57 13.20 3.82
CA ARG A 113 -7.26 13.01 5.11
C ARG A 113 -7.03 11.60 5.66
N ARG A 114 -7.15 10.57 4.81
CA ARG A 114 -6.97 9.16 5.18
C ARG A 114 -5.53 8.79 5.54
N GLN A 115 -4.55 9.47 4.94
CA GLN A 115 -3.12 9.22 5.18
C GLN A 115 -2.77 9.24 6.67
N LYS A 116 -3.37 10.15 7.45
CA LYS A 116 -3.11 10.28 8.89
C LYS A 116 -3.40 8.98 9.67
N HIS A 117 -4.47 8.26 9.30
CA HIS A 117 -4.84 7.01 9.94
C HIS A 117 -3.88 5.88 9.56
N ALA A 118 -3.53 5.78 8.28
CA ALA A 118 -2.52 4.82 7.81
C ALA A 118 -1.15 5.08 8.45
N PHE A 119 -0.76 6.34 8.61
CA PHE A 119 0.47 6.73 9.29
C PHE A 119 0.45 6.38 10.77
N ALA A 120 -0.65 6.64 11.48
CA ALA A 120 -0.80 6.27 12.88
C ALA A 120 -0.72 4.74 13.09
N ALA A 121 -1.33 3.96 12.20
CA ALA A 121 -1.23 2.49 12.23
C ALA A 121 0.21 2.01 12.00
N LYS A 122 0.89 2.56 10.98
CA LYS A 122 2.32 2.31 10.71
C LYS A 122 3.19 2.60 11.93
N GLU A 123 3.03 3.77 12.55
CA GLU A 123 3.85 4.15 13.71
C GLU A 123 3.59 3.28 14.93
N ARG A 124 2.35 2.79 15.13
CA ARG A 124 2.06 1.81 16.18
C ARG A 124 2.77 0.49 15.93
N ILE A 125 2.68 -0.03 14.70
CA ILE A 125 3.39 -1.26 14.30
C ILE A 125 4.90 -1.09 14.51
N ARG A 126 5.47 0.04 14.07
CA ARG A 126 6.90 0.34 14.24
C ARG A 126 7.31 0.39 15.72
N LYS A 127 6.52 1.06 16.57
CA LYS A 127 6.78 1.16 18.01
C LYS A 127 6.68 -0.19 18.70
N GLN A 128 5.73 -1.03 18.31
CA GLN A 128 5.59 -2.39 18.83
C GLN A 128 6.81 -3.24 18.45
N SER A 129 7.24 -3.22 17.19
CA SER A 129 8.46 -3.92 16.75
C SER A 129 9.73 -3.40 17.45
N ALA A 130 9.81 -2.10 17.74
CA ALA A 130 10.94 -1.52 18.48
C ALA A 130 10.93 -1.90 19.97
N PHE A 131 9.75 -2.00 20.58
CA PHE A 131 9.59 -2.36 22.00
C PHE A 131 9.92 -3.84 22.27
N ASN A 132 9.62 -4.73 21.33
CA ASN A 132 9.90 -6.17 21.47
C ASN A 132 11.42 -6.48 21.50
N GLY A 133 12.26 -5.62 20.93
CA GLY A 133 13.71 -5.82 20.87
C GLY A 133 14.13 -6.90 19.84
N PRO A 134 15.42 -6.96 19.45
CA PRO A 134 15.88 -7.78 18.32
C PRO A 134 15.66 -9.29 18.53
N VAL A 135 15.84 -9.76 19.76
CA VAL A 135 15.73 -11.18 20.13
C VAL A 135 14.29 -11.67 20.02
N VAL A 136 13.32 -10.89 20.50
CA VAL A 136 11.90 -11.25 20.40
C VAL A 136 11.41 -11.14 18.96
N ASN A 137 11.89 -10.16 18.18
CA ASN A 137 11.58 -10.09 16.74
C ASN A 137 12.12 -11.31 15.97
N MET A 138 13.30 -11.82 16.33
CA MET A 138 13.85 -13.05 15.77
C MET A 138 13.02 -14.27 16.19
N LEU A 139 12.54 -14.34 17.43
CA LEU A 139 11.64 -15.40 17.87
C LEU A 139 10.28 -15.33 17.16
N ILE A 140 9.70 -14.14 17.01
CA ILE A 140 8.47 -13.90 16.24
C ILE A 140 8.62 -14.39 14.79
N ALA A 141 9.76 -14.14 14.15
CA ALA A 141 10.02 -14.60 12.78
C ALA A 141 10.16 -16.12 12.67
N ASN A 142 10.62 -16.79 13.73
CA ASN A 142 10.99 -18.22 13.71
C ASN A 142 9.99 -19.14 14.43
N THR A 143 8.99 -18.62 15.15
CA THR A 143 8.03 -19.43 15.93
C THR A 143 6.59 -19.07 15.64
N LEU A 144 5.74 -20.09 15.48
CA LEU A 144 4.34 -19.95 15.06
C LEU A 144 3.50 -19.14 16.07
N LEU A 145 3.64 -19.43 17.37
CA LEU A 145 2.89 -18.79 18.46
C LEU A 145 3.19 -17.29 18.59
N PHE A 146 4.47 -16.91 18.56
CA PHE A 146 4.85 -15.49 18.62
C PHE A 146 4.56 -14.77 17.29
N GLY A 147 4.60 -15.50 16.17
CA GLY A 147 4.12 -15.03 14.88
C GLY A 147 2.61 -14.71 14.88
N GLU A 148 1.78 -15.52 15.52
CA GLU A 148 0.34 -15.26 15.70
C GLU A 148 0.09 -14.04 16.57
N ALA A 149 0.74 -13.94 17.73
CA ALA A 149 0.61 -12.78 18.62
C ALA A 149 1.04 -11.47 17.93
N ALA A 150 2.11 -11.49 17.14
CA ALA A 150 2.54 -10.33 16.35
C ALA A 150 1.55 -9.98 15.23
N ARG A 151 0.96 -10.99 14.58
CA ARG A 151 -0.09 -10.78 13.56
C ARG A 151 -1.35 -10.16 14.17
N ASP A 152 -1.74 -10.58 15.37
CA ASP A 152 -2.89 -10.01 16.07
C ASP A 152 -2.66 -8.55 16.47
N GLN A 153 -1.43 -8.19 16.88
CA GLN A 153 -1.06 -6.80 17.16
C GLN A 153 -1.10 -5.92 15.91
N VAL A 154 -0.57 -6.43 14.79
CA VAL A 154 -0.65 -5.75 13.49
C VAL A 154 -2.11 -5.59 13.07
N LYS A 155 -2.92 -6.65 13.20
CA LYS A 155 -4.36 -6.61 12.90
C LYS A 155 -5.09 -5.58 13.76
N ALA A 156 -4.78 -5.50 15.05
CA ALA A 156 -5.36 -4.51 15.96
C ALA A 156 -4.98 -3.07 15.56
N ALA A 157 -3.71 -2.83 15.20
CA ALA A 157 -3.26 -1.52 14.73
C ALA A 157 -3.93 -1.12 13.40
N LEU A 158 -4.08 -2.05 12.46
CA LEU A 158 -4.76 -1.84 11.19
C LEU A 158 -6.28 -1.65 11.34
N SER A 159 -6.89 -2.29 12.34
CA SER A 159 -8.33 -2.15 12.62
C SER A 159 -8.73 -0.74 13.10
N MET A 160 -7.75 0.11 13.42
CA MET A 160 -7.98 1.51 13.75
C MET A 160 -8.10 2.42 12.51
N ILE A 161 -7.76 1.92 11.32
CA ILE A 161 -7.93 2.66 10.08
C ILE A 161 -9.42 2.62 9.73
N PRO A 162 -10.09 3.77 9.54
CA PRO A 162 -11.49 3.78 9.13
C PRO A 162 -11.70 2.97 7.84
N LYS A 163 -12.71 2.12 7.84
CA LYS A 163 -13.12 1.31 6.67
C LYS A 163 -14.01 2.07 5.68
N ASP A 164 -14.50 3.26 6.07
CA ASP A 164 -15.38 4.12 5.27
C ASP A 164 -14.67 5.39 4.82
#